data_AF-A0T0L6-F1
#
_entry.id   AF-A0T0L6-F1
#
_cell.length_a   1.000
_cell.length_b   1.000
_cell.length_c   1.000
_cell.angle_alpha   90.00
_cell.angle_beta   90.00
_cell.angle_gamma   90.00
#
_symmetry.space_group_name_H-M   'P 1'
#
loop_
_entity.id
_entity.type
_entity.pdbx_description
1 polymer ?
#
loop_
_entity_poly.entity_id
_entity_poly.type
_entity_poly.pdbx_seq_one_letter_code
_entity_poly.pdbx_strand_id
1 'polypeptide(L)'
;MLYFFRLLFLLINIDQETVLNWFGMEDPAKREIRQAATNGYDFNLSNFEPSADVSLTTLRLIVEGLWEKIQDGLTLADIENVLFFILFVRFVILTLRYNLKTSFYITCIGLFAGYLWYRHLIDLISMYRSVLLKLPFLHKLGMDAVQLRSLQRQMVLTDLKLGENVHWYNPGQIIYYALTKGVTNIDPETGLRYYIDPISMIVSNLQEPNKSNILPLYYKIYNKIIPKIYEICSKFWTQLSGVAAYAVITRIGKRYCPYLVRWHWTFLLIIGMVEQIFIYFIYRVYYFQTFVLIPQTESYANYIDPNLILQINVLNGIIACVVLAHIGFIIFGLFHAIWGQYFYMPFFVENTELHIGPRPKNSLYSGGQTSWQDPNEKEKNLKRFLPKLWYGWFGRGTNGRWKLENRLGRVMKKFMKRLKKQFKN
;
A
#
# COMPACT_ATOMS: atom_id res chain seq x y z
N MET A 1 21.04 -10.87 -10.31
CA MET A 1 21.95 -11.18 -9.18
C MET A 1 23.16 -10.24 -9.14
N LEU A 2 23.98 -10.14 -10.19
CA LEU A 2 25.16 -9.23 -10.24
C LEU A 2 24.82 -7.73 -10.07
N TYR A 3 23.74 -7.26 -10.68
CA TYR A 3 23.28 -5.86 -10.56
C TYR A 3 22.79 -5.50 -9.15
N PHE A 4 22.24 -6.48 -8.40
CA PHE A 4 21.80 -6.28 -7.02
C PHE A 4 23.00 -6.04 -6.09
N PHE A 5 24.09 -6.78 -6.26
CA PHE A 5 25.33 -6.55 -5.51
C PHE A 5 25.98 -5.21 -5.90
N ARG A 6 25.98 -4.83 -7.19
CA ARG A 6 26.47 -3.49 -7.60
C ARG A 6 25.64 -2.36 -6.99
N LEU A 7 24.31 -2.48 -6.93
CA LEU A 7 23.42 -1.53 -6.25
C LEU A 7 23.72 -1.44 -4.75
N LEU A 8 23.88 -2.60 -4.09
CA LEU A 8 24.08 -2.70 -2.65
C LEU A 8 25.45 -2.15 -2.20
N PHE A 9 26.45 -2.18 -3.08
CA PHE A 9 27.77 -1.59 -2.88
C PHE A 9 27.94 -0.18 -3.51
N LEU A 10 26.87 0.44 -4.04
CA LEU A 10 26.93 1.74 -4.72
C LEU A 10 27.94 1.79 -5.87
N LEU A 11 28.20 0.66 -6.54
CA LEU A 11 29.12 0.52 -7.67
C LEU A 11 28.44 0.79 -9.03
N ILE A 12 27.28 1.46 -9.01
CA ILE A 12 26.55 1.85 -10.22
C ILE A 12 26.93 3.30 -10.51
N ASN A 13 27.27 3.59 -11.77
CA ASN A 13 27.45 4.97 -12.20
C ASN A 13 26.06 5.64 -12.14
N ILE A 14 25.87 6.62 -11.26
CA ILE A 14 24.62 7.36 -11.13
C ILE A 14 24.79 8.65 -11.91
N ASP A 15 24.39 8.60 -13.17
CA ASP A 15 24.35 9.69 -14.13
C ASP A 15 22.92 10.21 -14.30
N GLN A 16 22.76 11.43 -14.83
CA GLN A 16 21.45 12.10 -14.97
C GLN A 16 20.41 11.20 -15.65
N GLU A 17 20.81 10.49 -16.71
CA GLU A 17 19.92 9.60 -17.46
C GLU A 17 19.36 8.48 -16.59
N THR A 18 20.23 7.85 -15.77
CA THR A 18 19.84 6.77 -14.86
C THR A 18 18.80 7.25 -13.84
N VAL A 19 18.90 8.49 -13.37
CA VAL A 19 17.93 9.09 -12.45
C VAL A 19 16.61 9.44 -13.15
N LEU A 20 16.65 10.03 -14.34
CA LEU A 20 15.44 10.37 -15.09
C LEU A 20 14.65 9.12 -15.51
N ASN A 21 15.35 8.08 -15.96
CA ASN A 21 14.76 6.78 -16.32
C ASN A 21 14.05 6.11 -15.12
N TRP A 22 14.58 6.27 -13.90
CA TRP A 22 13.92 5.73 -12.69
C TRP A 22 12.52 6.33 -12.51
N PHE A 23 12.36 7.61 -12.76
CA PHE A 23 11.05 8.25 -12.73
C PHE A 23 10.25 8.10 -14.03
N GLY A 24 10.74 7.32 -15.01
CA GLY A 24 10.11 7.17 -16.32
C GLY A 24 10.01 8.49 -17.09
N MET A 25 10.99 9.37 -16.93
CA MET A 25 11.09 10.64 -17.65
C MET A 25 12.15 10.50 -18.74
N GLU A 26 11.82 10.90 -19.97
CA GLU A 26 12.81 10.96 -21.05
C GLU A 26 13.72 12.18 -20.85
N ASP A 27 15.03 12.01 -21.08
CA ASP A 27 15.96 13.14 -21.11
C ASP A 27 15.53 14.12 -22.22
N PRO A 28 15.50 15.45 -21.97
CA PRO A 28 15.22 16.45 -22.99
C PRO A 28 15.99 16.24 -24.29
N ALA A 29 17.27 15.85 -24.21
CA ALA A 29 18.08 15.56 -25.39
C ALA A 29 17.53 14.38 -26.20
N LYS A 30 17.00 13.33 -25.54
CA LYS A 30 16.36 12.19 -26.21
C LYS A 30 14.98 12.52 -26.76
N ARG A 31 14.22 13.39 -26.09
CA ARG A 31 12.92 13.89 -26.59
C ARG A 31 13.10 14.70 -27.86
N GLU A 32 14.12 15.56 -27.91
CA GLU A 32 14.50 16.32 -29.11
C GLU A 32 14.95 15.41 -30.26
N ILE A 33 15.74 14.36 -29.98
CA ILE A 33 16.11 13.34 -30.98
C ILE A 33 14.88 12.62 -31.53
N ARG A 34 13.95 12.19 -30.66
CA ARG A 34 12.74 11.49 -31.09
C ARG A 34 11.87 12.39 -31.96
N GLN A 35 11.73 13.66 -31.59
CA GLN A 35 11.00 14.67 -32.36
C GLN A 35 11.69 15.01 -33.69
N ALA A 36 13.02 15.11 -33.72
CA ALA A 36 13.77 15.38 -34.93
C ALA A 36 13.82 14.17 -35.89
N ALA A 37 13.91 12.95 -35.35
CA ALA A 37 13.82 11.71 -36.12
C ALA A 37 12.41 11.52 -36.70
N THR A 38 11.35 11.90 -35.98
CA THR A 38 9.98 11.90 -36.53
C THR A 38 9.77 13.01 -37.56
N ASN A 39 10.54 14.09 -37.50
CA ASN A 39 10.44 15.24 -38.40
C ASN A 39 11.43 15.20 -39.58
N GLY A 40 12.24 14.14 -39.71
CA GLY A 40 13.09 13.88 -40.88
C GLY A 40 14.35 14.75 -41.01
N TYR A 41 14.88 15.30 -39.92
CA TYR A 41 16.14 16.07 -39.95
C TYR A 41 17.37 15.16 -39.79
N ASP A 42 18.41 15.37 -40.61
CA ASP A 42 19.70 14.69 -40.49
C ASP A 42 20.40 15.06 -39.17
N PHE A 43 20.73 14.04 -38.37
CA PHE A 43 21.28 14.22 -37.02
C PHE A 43 22.77 13.87 -36.97
N ASN A 44 23.62 14.83 -36.56
CA ASN A 44 25.03 14.60 -36.29
C ASN A 44 25.23 13.97 -34.90
N LEU A 45 25.64 12.70 -34.86
CA LEU A 45 25.90 11.91 -33.65
C LEU A 45 27.14 12.35 -32.86
N SER A 46 27.88 13.37 -33.34
CA SER A 46 29.21 13.76 -32.84
C SER A 46 29.20 14.89 -31.80
N ASN A 47 28.06 15.53 -31.53
CA ASN A 47 27.94 16.59 -30.51
C ASN A 47 27.55 16.07 -29.12
N PHE A 48 27.64 14.76 -28.88
CA PHE A 48 27.25 14.19 -27.59
C PHE A 48 28.37 14.30 -26.56
N GLU A 49 28.17 15.20 -25.60
CA GLU A 49 28.81 15.07 -24.29
C GLU A 49 28.21 13.88 -23.53
N PRO A 50 29.02 13.12 -22.77
CA PRO A 50 28.52 12.02 -21.95
C PRO A 50 27.48 12.52 -20.94
N SER A 51 26.56 11.62 -20.54
CA SER A 51 25.49 11.87 -19.57
C SER A 51 26.01 12.72 -18.40
N ALA A 52 25.48 13.93 -18.26
CA ALA A 52 25.97 14.87 -17.26
C ALA A 52 25.84 14.27 -15.86
N ASP A 53 26.83 14.54 -15.00
CA ASP A 53 26.77 14.23 -13.58
C ASP A 53 25.48 14.83 -12.97
N VAL A 54 24.91 14.13 -11.98
CA VAL A 54 23.68 14.57 -11.30
C VAL A 54 23.86 15.99 -10.78
N SER A 55 23.13 16.94 -11.36
CA SER A 55 23.26 18.35 -11.05
C SER A 55 21.92 18.96 -10.61
N LEU A 56 21.92 20.26 -10.29
CA LEU A 56 20.68 20.99 -9.97
C LEU A 56 19.70 21.03 -11.15
N THR A 57 20.18 20.90 -12.39
CA THR A 57 19.30 20.81 -13.57
C THR A 57 18.53 19.49 -13.57
N THR A 58 19.17 18.39 -13.17
CA THR A 58 18.52 17.08 -13.00
C THR A 58 17.38 17.15 -11.99
N LEU A 59 17.58 17.84 -10.86
CA LEU A 59 16.52 18.02 -9.85
C LEU A 59 15.36 18.87 -10.38
N ARG A 60 15.65 19.93 -11.14
CA ARG A 60 14.62 20.73 -11.81
C ARG A 60 13.81 19.89 -12.80
N LEU A 61 14.47 19.09 -13.63
CA LEU A 61 13.81 18.18 -14.58
C LEU A 61 12.94 17.13 -13.88
N ILE A 62 13.38 16.60 -12.73
CA ILE A 62 12.56 15.70 -11.90
C ILE A 62 11.31 16.41 -11.40
N VAL A 63 11.43 17.65 -10.91
CA VAL A 63 10.26 18.41 -10.42
C VAL A 63 9.29 18.73 -11.56
N GLU A 64 9.80 19.13 -12.72
CA GLU A 64 8.98 19.44 -13.91
C GLU A 64 8.27 18.17 -14.44
N GLY A 65 8.98 17.05 -14.59
CA GLY A 65 8.36 15.81 -15.07
C GLY A 65 7.40 15.16 -14.06
N LEU A 66 7.65 15.29 -12.75
CA LEU A 66 6.66 14.89 -11.73
C LEU A 66 5.41 15.79 -11.79
N TRP A 67 5.56 17.08 -12.09
CA TRP A 67 4.43 18.00 -12.24
C TRP A 67 3.54 17.64 -13.44
N GLU A 68 4.14 17.32 -14.59
CA GLU A 68 3.42 16.82 -15.77
C GLU A 68 2.64 15.54 -15.45
N LYS A 69 3.27 14.57 -14.75
CA LYS A 69 2.60 13.33 -14.33
C LYS A 69 1.43 13.56 -13.37
N ILE A 70 1.52 14.54 -12.48
CA ILE A 70 0.42 14.90 -11.57
C ILE A 70 -0.78 15.44 -12.34
N GLN A 71 -0.57 16.19 -13.42
CA GLN A 71 -1.66 16.74 -14.24
C GLN A 71 -2.47 15.63 -14.92
N ASP A 72 -1.80 14.60 -15.42
CA ASP A 72 -2.46 13.46 -16.08
C ASP A 72 -2.94 12.36 -15.10
N GLY A 73 -2.74 12.57 -13.79
CA GLY A 73 -3.01 11.59 -12.74
C GLY A 73 -1.85 10.64 -12.46
N LEU A 74 -1.65 10.32 -11.18
CA LEU A 74 -0.59 9.42 -10.71
C LEU A 74 -0.95 7.96 -10.97
N THR A 75 0.03 7.15 -11.37
CA THR A 75 -0.07 5.69 -11.36
C THR A 75 0.45 5.10 -10.06
N LEU A 76 0.15 3.83 -9.79
CA LEU A 76 0.69 3.13 -8.63
C LEU A 76 2.24 3.04 -8.70
N ALA A 77 2.80 2.85 -9.90
CA ALA A 77 4.23 2.81 -10.13
C ALA A 77 4.91 4.16 -9.84
N ASP A 78 4.25 5.28 -10.19
CA ASP A 78 4.76 6.62 -9.86
C ASP A 78 4.83 6.83 -8.34
N ILE A 79 3.81 6.36 -7.61
CA ILE A 79 3.81 6.37 -6.14
C ILE A 79 5.00 5.55 -5.63
N GLU A 80 5.17 4.31 -6.07
CA GLU A 80 6.30 3.44 -5.66
C GLU A 80 7.65 4.12 -5.89
N ASN A 81 7.86 4.72 -7.06
CA ASN A 81 9.12 5.42 -7.40
C ASN A 81 9.40 6.58 -6.44
N VAL A 82 8.39 7.40 -6.13
CA VAL A 82 8.53 8.50 -5.15
C VAL A 82 8.86 7.95 -3.76
N LEU A 83 8.21 6.86 -3.34
CA LEU A 83 8.46 6.22 -2.04
C LEU A 83 9.89 5.66 -1.95
N PHE A 84 10.38 4.99 -2.99
CA PHE A 84 11.75 4.49 -3.03
C PHE A 84 12.78 5.62 -3.05
N PHE A 85 12.52 6.70 -3.78
CA PHE A 85 13.37 7.88 -3.77
C PHE A 85 13.47 8.51 -2.37
N ILE A 86 12.35 8.70 -1.69
CA ILE A 86 12.32 9.21 -0.31
C ILE A 86 13.11 8.29 0.62
N LEU A 87 12.93 6.98 0.49
CA LEU A 87 13.61 5.98 1.31
C LEU A 87 15.13 6.01 1.07
N PHE A 88 15.56 6.18 -0.18
CA PHE A 88 16.97 6.33 -0.55
C PHE A 88 17.57 7.61 0.06
N VAL A 89 16.92 8.76 -0.12
CA VAL A 89 17.36 10.04 0.47
C VAL A 89 17.46 9.92 1.99
N ARG A 90 16.48 9.28 2.63
CA ARG A 90 16.50 9.00 4.07
C ARG A 90 17.68 8.12 4.45
N PHE A 91 17.97 7.06 3.70
CA PHE A 91 19.10 6.17 3.96
C PHE A 91 20.44 6.90 3.89
N VAL A 92 20.62 7.79 2.91
CA VAL A 92 21.81 8.66 2.79
C VAL A 92 21.95 9.55 4.03
N ILE A 93 20.89 10.25 4.43
CA ILE A 93 20.89 11.11 5.62
C ILE A 93 21.24 10.32 6.89
N LEU A 94 20.69 9.12 7.05
CA LEU A 94 20.95 8.28 8.21
C LEU A 94 22.39 7.75 8.23
N THR A 95 22.93 7.37 7.07
CA THR A 95 24.30 6.88 6.92
C THR A 95 25.34 7.96 7.23
N LEU A 96 25.04 9.23 6.96
CA LEU A 96 25.89 10.35 7.37
C LEU A 96 25.82 10.63 8.89
N ARG A 97 24.70 10.28 9.53
CA ARG A 97 24.45 10.57 10.95
C ARG A 97 24.91 9.45 11.88
N TYR A 98 24.84 8.21 11.40
CA TYR A 98 25.14 6.99 12.15
C TYR A 98 26.11 6.12 11.33
N ASN A 99 26.16 4.82 11.63
CA ASN A 99 26.94 3.87 10.84
C ASN A 99 26.08 3.22 9.75
N LEU A 100 26.70 2.70 8.69
CA LEU A 100 26.02 2.00 7.58
C LEU A 100 25.08 0.89 8.09
N LYS A 101 25.57 0.03 8.99
CA LYS A 101 24.78 -1.09 9.56
C LYS A 101 23.53 -0.60 10.28
N THR A 102 23.66 0.37 11.18
CA THR A 102 22.53 0.92 11.94
C THR A 102 21.53 1.63 11.04
N SER A 103 22.03 2.36 10.05
CA SER A 103 21.21 3.09 9.07
C SER A 103 20.41 2.13 8.20
N PHE A 104 21.01 1.02 7.79
CA PHE A 104 20.33 -0.04 7.06
C PHE A 104 19.18 -0.63 7.88
N TYR A 105 19.43 -1.05 9.13
CA TYR A 105 18.37 -1.57 10.00
C TYR A 105 17.23 -0.58 10.19
N ILE A 106 17.51 0.69 10.49
CA ILE A 106 16.48 1.72 10.69
C ILE A 106 15.66 1.94 9.40
N THR A 107 16.31 1.86 8.24
CA THR A 107 15.66 2.02 6.95
C THR A 107 14.76 0.82 6.63
N CYS A 108 15.20 -0.42 6.88
CA CYS A 108 14.36 -1.61 6.73
C CYS A 108 13.12 -1.58 7.62
N ILE A 109 13.24 -1.08 8.85
CA ILE A 109 12.10 -0.93 9.77
C ILE A 109 11.10 0.09 9.20
N GLY A 110 11.59 1.18 8.61
CA GLY A 110 10.77 2.16 7.90
C GLY A 110 10.09 1.59 6.65
N LEU A 111 10.82 0.80 5.86
CA LEU A 111 10.30 0.11 4.69
C LEU A 111 9.15 -0.80 5.08
N PHE A 112 9.32 -1.61 6.13
CA PHE A 112 8.26 -2.51 6.60
C PHE A 112 7.03 -1.74 7.10
N ALA A 113 7.23 -0.65 7.86
CA ALA A 113 6.13 0.20 8.28
C ALA A 113 5.41 0.83 7.07
N GLY A 114 6.16 1.37 6.10
CA GLY A 114 5.61 1.92 4.86
C GLY A 114 4.87 0.88 4.02
N TYR A 115 5.37 -0.36 3.97
CA TYR A 115 4.72 -1.46 3.27
C TYR A 115 3.32 -1.76 3.81
N LEU A 116 3.10 -1.66 5.12
CA LEU A 116 1.76 -1.82 5.71
C LEU A 116 0.77 -0.77 5.18
N TRP A 117 1.18 0.49 5.13
CA TRP A 117 0.36 1.58 4.59
C TRP A 117 0.16 1.46 3.08
N TYR A 118 1.19 1.02 2.37
CA TYR A 118 1.11 0.82 0.93
C TYR A 118 0.15 -0.31 0.57
N ARG A 119 0.17 -1.41 1.34
CA ARG A 119 -0.79 -2.49 1.18
C ARG A 119 -2.21 -2.01 1.43
N HIS A 120 -2.41 -1.25 2.51
CA HIS A 120 -3.69 -0.65 2.83
C HIS A 120 -4.17 0.35 1.75
N LEU A 121 -3.26 1.11 1.16
CA LEU A 121 -3.55 2.00 0.03
C LEU A 121 -4.07 1.20 -1.18
N ILE A 122 -3.42 0.09 -1.54
CA ILE A 122 -3.90 -0.78 -2.63
C ILE A 122 -5.31 -1.30 -2.33
N ASP A 123 -5.55 -1.77 -1.11
CA ASP A 123 -6.87 -2.26 -0.70
C ASP A 123 -7.93 -1.15 -0.80
N LEU A 124 -7.59 0.07 -0.37
CA LEU A 124 -8.47 1.24 -0.45
C LEU A 124 -8.79 1.66 -1.89
N ILE A 125 -7.78 1.72 -2.77
CA ILE A 125 -7.96 2.04 -4.19
C ILE A 125 -8.82 0.96 -4.86
N SER A 126 -8.61 -0.32 -4.52
CA SER A 126 -9.42 -1.45 -5.01
C SER A 126 -10.88 -1.33 -4.59
N MET A 127 -11.15 -0.88 -3.36
CA MET A 127 -12.51 -0.57 -2.90
C MET A 127 -13.11 0.62 -3.67
N TYR A 128 -12.42 1.75 -3.77
CA TYR A 128 -12.97 2.93 -4.47
C TYR A 128 -12.92 2.87 -6.00
N ARG A 129 -12.43 1.78 -6.60
CA ARG A 129 -12.23 1.62 -8.05
C ARG A 129 -13.34 2.18 -8.93
N SER A 130 -14.61 1.85 -8.67
CA SER A 130 -15.75 2.32 -9.49
C SER A 130 -15.95 3.84 -9.42
N VAL A 131 -15.56 4.45 -8.31
CA VAL A 131 -15.60 5.89 -8.09
C VAL A 131 -14.36 6.56 -8.69
N LEU A 132 -13.17 5.96 -8.50
CA LEU A 132 -11.90 6.51 -9.01
C LEU A 132 -11.90 6.65 -10.54
N LEU A 133 -12.52 5.70 -11.25
CA LEU A 133 -12.67 5.77 -12.70
C LEU A 133 -13.51 6.98 -13.18
N LYS A 134 -14.31 7.60 -12.31
CA LYS A 134 -15.09 8.80 -12.66
C LYS A 134 -14.36 10.11 -12.36
N LEU A 135 -13.25 10.05 -11.59
CA LEU A 135 -12.50 11.24 -11.18
C LEU A 135 -11.28 11.41 -12.12
N PRO A 136 -11.15 12.54 -12.83
CA PRO A 136 -10.11 12.69 -13.86
C PRO A 136 -8.69 12.52 -13.30
N PHE A 137 -8.39 13.12 -12.14
CA PHE A 137 -7.07 13.02 -11.50
C PHE A 137 -6.73 11.63 -10.93
N LEU A 138 -7.74 10.78 -10.68
CA LEU A 138 -7.57 9.46 -10.07
C LEU A 138 -7.91 8.31 -11.04
N HIS A 139 -8.24 8.63 -12.29
CA HIS A 139 -8.66 7.66 -13.28
C HIS A 139 -7.59 6.60 -13.54
N LYS A 140 -6.32 7.01 -13.69
CA LYS A 140 -5.18 6.09 -13.89
C LYS A 140 -4.99 5.13 -12.70
N LEU A 141 -5.06 5.66 -11.47
CA LEU A 141 -5.07 4.85 -10.24
C LEU A 141 -6.23 3.84 -10.21
N GLY A 142 -7.42 4.25 -10.65
CA GLY A 142 -8.57 3.36 -10.80
C GLY A 142 -8.33 2.24 -11.82
N MET A 143 -7.71 2.56 -12.95
CA MET A 143 -7.35 1.58 -14.00
C MET A 143 -6.32 0.56 -13.50
N ASP A 144 -5.28 1.00 -12.79
CA ASP A 144 -4.28 0.11 -12.18
C ASP A 144 -4.94 -0.89 -11.22
N ALA A 145 -5.91 -0.42 -10.41
CA ALA A 145 -6.66 -1.31 -9.52
C ALA A 145 -7.57 -2.32 -10.25
N VAL A 146 -8.14 -1.94 -11.40
CA VAL A 146 -8.86 -2.91 -12.26
C VAL A 146 -7.88 -3.98 -12.76
N GLN A 147 -6.72 -3.56 -13.26
CA GLN A 147 -5.71 -4.44 -13.83
C GLN A 147 -5.13 -5.41 -12.78
N LEU A 148 -4.76 -4.93 -11.60
CA LEU A 148 -4.27 -5.76 -10.49
C LEU A 148 -5.29 -6.84 -10.10
N ARG A 149 -6.57 -6.49 -10.05
CA ARG A 149 -7.63 -7.45 -9.72
C ARG A 149 -7.87 -8.44 -10.85
N SER A 150 -7.82 -8.02 -12.12
CA SER A 150 -7.91 -8.96 -13.24
C SER A 150 -6.73 -9.92 -13.27
N LEU A 151 -5.52 -9.45 -12.98
CA LEU A 151 -4.33 -10.30 -12.85
C LEU A 151 -4.47 -11.29 -11.70
N GLN A 152 -4.92 -10.85 -10.52
CA GLN A 152 -5.15 -11.75 -9.39
C GLN A 152 -6.26 -12.77 -9.69
N ARG A 153 -7.33 -12.36 -10.37
CA ARG A 153 -8.41 -13.26 -10.77
C ARG A 153 -7.94 -14.24 -11.84
N GLN A 154 -7.14 -13.80 -12.80
CA GLN A 154 -6.50 -14.67 -13.77
C GLN A 154 -5.57 -15.65 -13.08
N MET A 155 -4.72 -15.21 -12.15
CA MET A 155 -3.84 -16.08 -11.38
C MET A 155 -4.64 -17.15 -10.63
N VAL A 156 -5.70 -16.77 -9.90
CA VAL A 156 -6.58 -17.74 -9.21
C VAL A 156 -7.30 -18.69 -10.19
N LEU A 157 -7.79 -18.18 -11.32
CA LEU A 157 -8.42 -19.03 -12.34
C LEU A 157 -7.42 -19.95 -13.04
N THR A 158 -6.17 -19.50 -13.19
CA THR A 158 -5.07 -20.27 -13.75
C THR A 158 -4.64 -21.34 -12.74
N ASP A 159 -4.56 -21.02 -11.44
CA ASP A 159 -4.33 -21.97 -10.35
C ASP A 159 -5.47 -23.01 -10.23
N LEU A 160 -6.73 -22.60 -10.46
CA LEU A 160 -7.89 -23.49 -10.45
C LEU A 160 -7.96 -24.37 -11.71
N LYS A 161 -7.55 -23.86 -12.88
CA LYS A 161 -7.50 -24.63 -14.14
C LYS A 161 -6.27 -25.55 -14.21
N LEU A 162 -5.14 -25.13 -13.66
CA LEU A 162 -3.91 -25.91 -13.51
C LEU A 162 -3.96 -26.75 -12.24
N GLY A 163 -5.05 -27.53 -12.03
CA GLY A 163 -5.24 -28.46 -10.90
C GLY A 163 -4.16 -29.55 -10.73
N GLU A 164 -3.00 -29.39 -11.36
CA GLU A 164 -1.86 -30.29 -11.39
C GLU A 164 -0.57 -29.65 -10.85
N ASN A 165 -0.44 -28.32 -10.79
CA ASN A 165 0.80 -27.66 -10.36
C ASN A 165 0.57 -26.73 -9.15
N VAL A 166 0.34 -27.31 -7.97
CA VAL A 166 0.28 -26.52 -6.73
C VAL A 166 1.68 -26.03 -6.36
N HIS A 167 1.90 -24.72 -6.42
CA HIS A 167 3.19 -24.12 -6.08
C HIS A 167 3.47 -24.11 -4.57
N TRP A 168 4.74 -24.30 -4.18
CA TRP A 168 5.22 -24.42 -2.79
C TRP A 168 4.88 -23.24 -1.85
N TYR A 169 4.50 -22.09 -2.41
CA TYR A 169 4.20 -20.86 -1.67
C TYR A 169 2.84 -20.85 -0.95
N ASN A 170 1.92 -21.77 -1.25
CA ASN A 170 0.66 -21.94 -0.50
C ASN A 170 0.62 -23.29 0.22
N PRO A 171 1.34 -23.44 1.35
CA PRO A 171 1.54 -24.73 2.00
C PRO A 171 0.23 -25.37 2.46
N GLY A 172 -0.77 -24.57 2.86
CA GLY A 172 -2.08 -25.10 3.26
C GLY A 172 -2.85 -25.72 2.09
N GLN A 173 -2.81 -25.08 0.93
CA GLN A 173 -3.44 -25.59 -0.29
C GLN A 173 -2.69 -26.85 -0.80
N ILE A 174 -1.36 -26.89 -0.72
CA ILE A 174 -0.58 -28.09 -1.05
C ILE A 174 -0.96 -29.26 -0.14
N ILE A 175 -1.01 -29.04 1.17
CA ILE A 175 -1.36 -30.09 2.14
C ILE A 175 -2.79 -30.57 1.87
N TYR A 176 -3.73 -29.66 1.62
CA TYR A 176 -5.11 -30.00 1.28
C TYR A 176 -5.21 -30.79 -0.04
N TYR A 177 -4.53 -30.36 -1.11
CA TYR A 177 -4.53 -31.06 -2.39
C TYR A 177 -3.78 -32.40 -2.34
N ALA A 178 -2.68 -32.49 -1.61
CA ALA A 178 -1.95 -33.73 -1.40
C ALA A 178 -2.80 -34.74 -0.63
N LEU A 179 -3.52 -34.30 0.41
CA LEU A 179 -4.44 -35.16 1.16
C LEU A 179 -5.64 -35.56 0.30
N THR A 180 -6.28 -34.63 -0.41
CA THR A 180 -7.44 -34.94 -1.25
C THR A 180 -7.08 -35.83 -2.44
N LYS A 181 -5.99 -35.58 -3.17
CA LYS A 181 -5.51 -36.48 -4.25
C LYS A 181 -5.04 -37.83 -3.71
N GLY A 182 -4.48 -37.89 -2.50
CA GLY A 182 -4.13 -39.15 -1.85
C GLY A 182 -5.35 -39.97 -1.43
N VAL A 183 -6.48 -39.31 -1.18
CA VAL A 183 -7.74 -39.94 -0.72
C VAL A 183 -8.70 -40.20 -1.87
N THR A 184 -8.65 -39.45 -2.97
CA THR A 184 -9.58 -39.59 -4.10
C THR A 184 -8.86 -39.91 -5.40
N ASN A 185 -9.24 -41.02 -6.04
CA ASN A 185 -8.84 -41.38 -7.39
C ASN A 185 -10.03 -41.17 -8.34
N ILE A 186 -9.78 -40.48 -9.46
CA ILE A 186 -10.80 -40.24 -10.48
C ILE A 186 -10.42 -41.14 -11.65
N ASP A 187 -11.30 -42.06 -11.99
CA ASP A 187 -11.09 -42.89 -13.18
C ASP A 187 -11.22 -42.01 -14.43
N PRO A 188 -10.15 -41.90 -15.24
CA PRO A 188 -10.11 -40.98 -16.38
C PRO A 188 -11.11 -41.35 -17.48
N GLU A 189 -11.58 -42.60 -17.55
CA GLU A 189 -12.50 -43.06 -18.59
C GLU A 189 -13.97 -42.90 -18.20
N THR A 190 -14.31 -43.11 -16.92
CA THR A 190 -15.69 -43.06 -16.43
C THR A 190 -16.04 -41.76 -15.69
N GLY A 191 -15.04 -40.99 -15.27
CA GLY A 191 -15.21 -39.79 -14.45
C GLY A 191 -15.71 -40.06 -13.02
N LEU A 192 -15.81 -41.33 -12.62
CA LEU A 192 -16.25 -41.73 -11.29
C LEU A 192 -15.14 -41.51 -10.26
N ARG A 193 -15.53 -40.98 -9.09
CA ARG A 193 -14.62 -40.69 -7.98
C ARG A 193 -14.62 -41.84 -6.98
N TYR A 194 -13.47 -42.49 -6.83
CA TYR A 194 -13.21 -43.54 -5.86
C TYR A 194 -12.42 -42.98 -4.69
N TYR A 195 -12.80 -43.38 -3.48
CA TYR A 195 -12.06 -43.04 -2.27
C TYR A 195 -11.09 -44.17 -1.93
N ILE A 196 -9.79 -43.88 -1.79
CA ILE A 196 -8.71 -44.82 -1.44
C ILE A 196 -8.14 -44.46 -0.07
N ASP A 197 -9.00 -44.27 0.92
CA ASP A 197 -8.58 -44.04 2.29
C ASP A 197 -8.85 -45.30 3.16
N PRO A 198 -8.14 -45.48 4.28
CA PRO A 198 -8.30 -46.67 5.12
C PRO A 198 -9.76 -46.90 5.56
N ILE A 199 -10.55 -45.83 5.72
CA ILE A 199 -11.97 -45.94 6.11
C ILE A 199 -12.80 -46.43 4.92
N SER A 200 -12.54 -45.97 3.70
CA SER A 200 -13.19 -46.50 2.49
C SER A 200 -12.91 -47.99 2.29
N MET A 201 -11.68 -48.44 2.59
CA MET A 201 -11.29 -49.85 2.52
C MET A 201 -11.98 -50.71 3.59
N ILE A 202 -12.15 -50.18 4.80
CA ILE A 202 -12.89 -50.87 5.87
C ILE A 202 -14.36 -50.99 5.49
N VAL A 203 -14.97 -49.91 4.99
CA VAL A 203 -16.39 -49.88 4.58
C VAL A 203 -16.65 -50.81 3.39
N SER A 204 -15.71 -50.92 2.44
CA SER A 204 -15.86 -51.79 1.27
C SER A 204 -15.83 -53.28 1.64
N ASN A 205 -15.08 -53.66 2.69
CA ASN A 205 -14.92 -55.03 3.19
C ASN A 205 -16.01 -55.49 4.18
N LEU A 206 -17.02 -54.66 4.48
CA LEU A 206 -18.15 -55.05 5.32
C LEU A 206 -19.06 -56.06 4.61
N GLN A 207 -19.58 -57.04 5.36
CA GLN A 207 -20.59 -57.99 4.87
C GLN A 207 -22.01 -57.38 4.90
N GLU A 208 -22.88 -57.83 4.00
CA GLU A 208 -24.31 -57.49 4.06
C GLU A 208 -24.98 -58.18 5.27
N PRO A 209 -25.91 -57.53 5.99
CA PRO A 209 -26.64 -56.29 5.67
C PRO A 209 -26.02 -54.99 6.23
N ASN A 210 -24.93 -55.08 7.00
CA ASN A 210 -24.35 -53.91 7.69
C ASN A 210 -23.80 -52.86 6.73
N LYS A 211 -23.28 -53.30 5.58
CA LYS A 211 -22.77 -52.43 4.51
C LYS A 211 -23.86 -51.51 3.94
N SER A 212 -25.07 -52.03 3.68
CA SER A 212 -26.19 -51.22 3.18
C SER A 212 -26.60 -50.06 4.11
N ASN A 213 -26.46 -50.24 5.43
CA ASN A 213 -26.78 -49.20 6.43
C ASN A 213 -25.65 -48.17 6.61
N ILE A 214 -24.39 -48.60 6.49
CA ILE A 214 -23.21 -47.76 6.73
C ILE A 214 -22.83 -46.94 5.51
N LEU A 215 -23.05 -47.45 4.29
CA LEU A 215 -22.65 -46.79 3.04
C LEU A 215 -23.30 -45.41 2.84
N PRO A 216 -24.62 -45.20 3.10
CA PRO A 216 -25.24 -43.87 3.02
C PRO A 216 -24.68 -42.89 4.06
N LEU A 217 -24.38 -43.38 5.28
CA LEU A 217 -23.79 -42.56 6.34
C LEU A 217 -22.36 -42.14 6.00
N TYR A 218 -21.56 -43.08 5.50
CA TYR A 218 -20.20 -42.86 5.02
C TYR A 218 -20.15 -41.76 3.95
N TYR A 219 -20.93 -41.90 2.87
CA TYR A 219 -20.96 -40.90 1.81
C TYR A 219 -21.54 -39.56 2.26
N LYS A 220 -22.50 -39.55 3.19
CA LYS A 220 -23.01 -38.31 3.79
C LYS A 220 -21.91 -37.58 4.58
N ILE A 221 -21.07 -38.31 5.32
CA ILE A 221 -19.95 -37.73 6.07
C ILE A 221 -18.91 -37.15 5.09
N TYR A 222 -18.44 -37.97 4.14
CA TYR A 222 -17.34 -37.60 3.25
C TYR A 222 -17.71 -36.56 2.19
N ASN A 223 -18.90 -36.68 1.57
CA ASN A 223 -19.28 -35.78 0.47
C ASN A 223 -19.96 -34.50 0.95
N LYS A 224 -20.54 -34.49 2.16
CA LYS A 224 -21.37 -33.37 2.64
C LYS A 224 -20.88 -32.76 3.94
N ILE A 225 -20.59 -33.55 4.97
CA ILE A 225 -20.24 -33.01 6.30
C ILE A 225 -18.80 -32.49 6.31
N ILE A 226 -17.82 -33.31 5.93
CA ILE A 226 -16.40 -32.93 5.94
C ILE A 226 -16.12 -31.71 5.05
N PRO A 227 -16.60 -31.63 3.80
CA PRO A 227 -16.35 -30.46 2.95
C PRO A 227 -16.99 -29.20 3.51
N LYS A 228 -18.19 -29.31 4.10
CA LYS A 228 -18.88 -28.18 4.72
C LYS A 228 -18.15 -27.69 5.98
N ILE A 229 -17.65 -28.60 6.82
CA ILE A 229 -16.82 -28.24 7.99
C ILE A 229 -15.53 -27.58 7.51
N TYR A 230 -14.84 -28.14 6.51
CA TYR A 230 -13.62 -27.56 5.96
C TYR A 230 -13.88 -26.16 5.38
N GLU A 231 -14.97 -25.97 4.63
CA GLU A 231 -15.36 -24.65 4.10
C GLU A 231 -15.62 -23.64 5.22
N ILE A 232 -16.32 -24.04 6.29
CA ILE A 232 -16.55 -23.19 7.47
C ILE A 232 -15.23 -22.83 8.15
N CYS A 233 -14.37 -23.81 8.43
CA CYS A 233 -13.06 -23.59 9.05
C CYS A 233 -12.16 -22.72 8.18
N SER A 234 -12.16 -22.93 6.87
CA SER A 234 -11.38 -22.15 5.91
C SER A 234 -11.85 -20.69 5.86
N LYS A 235 -13.16 -20.46 5.78
CA LYS A 235 -13.75 -19.11 5.84
C LYS A 235 -13.44 -18.42 7.16
N PHE A 236 -13.59 -19.13 8.28
CA PHE A 236 -13.27 -18.61 9.61
C PHE A 236 -11.79 -18.25 9.73
N TRP A 237 -10.88 -19.12 9.27
CA TRP A 237 -9.45 -18.86 9.28
C TRP A 237 -9.07 -17.68 8.38
N THR A 238 -9.69 -17.55 7.22
CA THR A 238 -9.43 -16.43 6.31
C THR A 238 -9.83 -15.10 6.96
N GLN A 239 -10.92 -15.08 7.73
CA GLN A 239 -11.35 -13.89 8.48
C GLN A 239 -10.45 -13.61 9.70
N LEU A 240 -10.02 -14.64 10.44
CA LEU A 240 -9.28 -14.48 11.69
C LEU A 240 -7.77 -14.30 11.50
N SER A 241 -7.20 -14.91 10.46
CA SER A 241 -5.74 -15.03 10.26
C SER A 241 -5.02 -13.67 10.26
N GLY A 242 -5.61 -12.62 9.70
CA GLY A 242 -5.05 -11.27 9.72
C GLY A 242 -4.92 -10.69 11.12
N VAL A 243 -5.96 -10.83 11.94
CA VAL A 243 -5.98 -10.36 13.35
C VAL A 243 -5.07 -11.24 14.22
N ALA A 244 -5.06 -12.55 13.99
CA ALA A 244 -4.18 -13.48 14.68
C ALA A 244 -2.70 -13.18 14.38
N ALA A 245 -2.34 -12.95 13.11
CA ALA A 245 -1.00 -12.55 12.72
C ALA A 245 -0.57 -11.25 13.40
N TYR A 246 -1.45 -10.25 13.42
CA TYR A 246 -1.21 -9.02 14.18
C TYR A 246 -0.96 -9.30 15.67
N ALA A 247 -1.81 -10.09 16.33
CA ALA A 247 -1.67 -10.39 17.76
C ALA A 247 -0.35 -11.13 18.06
N VAL A 248 -0.01 -12.14 17.25
CA VAL A 248 1.24 -12.89 17.40
C VAL A 248 2.45 -11.99 17.19
N ILE A 249 2.47 -11.16 16.15
CA ILE A 249 3.65 -10.34 15.81
C ILE A 249 3.80 -9.13 16.75
N THR A 250 2.72 -8.39 17.00
CA THR A 250 2.78 -7.10 17.69
C THR A 250 2.60 -7.21 19.20
N ARG A 251 1.84 -8.19 19.70
CA ARG A 251 1.60 -8.38 21.14
C ARG A 251 2.53 -9.43 21.73
N ILE A 252 2.52 -10.65 21.21
CA ILE A 252 3.36 -11.75 21.71
C ILE A 252 4.82 -11.51 21.31
N GLY A 253 5.06 -11.20 20.03
CA GLY A 253 6.36 -10.92 19.44
C GLY A 253 6.93 -9.52 19.71
N LYS A 254 6.42 -8.80 20.73
CA LYS A 254 6.82 -7.40 21.04
C LYS A 254 8.33 -7.19 21.24
N ARG A 255 9.07 -8.25 21.58
CA ARG A 255 10.54 -8.24 21.73
C ARG A 255 11.26 -8.09 20.38
N TYR A 256 10.69 -8.65 19.32
CA TYR A 256 11.30 -8.71 18.00
C TYR A 256 10.73 -7.64 17.05
N CYS A 257 9.48 -7.20 17.28
CA CYS A 257 8.83 -6.19 16.45
C CYS A 257 9.15 -4.76 16.93
N PRO A 258 9.83 -3.93 16.11
CA PRO A 258 10.14 -2.55 16.45
C PRO A 258 8.89 -1.73 16.75
N TYR A 259 9.02 -0.78 17.67
CA TYR A 259 7.90 0.07 18.09
C TYR A 259 7.26 0.83 16.91
N LEU A 260 8.06 1.31 15.93
CA LEU A 260 7.55 1.98 14.73
C LEU A 260 6.52 1.13 13.98
N VAL A 261 6.85 -0.14 13.76
CA VAL A 261 5.99 -1.09 13.04
C VAL A 261 4.74 -1.38 13.85
N ARG A 262 4.88 -1.68 15.14
CA ARG A 262 3.74 -1.93 16.03
C ARG A 262 2.76 -0.75 16.06
N TRP A 263 3.29 0.47 16.14
CA TRP A 263 2.49 1.69 16.16
C TRP A 263 1.69 1.87 14.87
N HIS A 264 2.35 1.84 13.71
CA HIS A 264 1.68 2.04 12.42
C HIS A 264 0.69 0.92 12.10
N TRP A 265 1.02 -0.32 12.44
CA TRP A 265 0.11 -1.46 12.26
C TRP A 265 -1.14 -1.32 13.13
N THR A 266 -0.97 -1.01 14.42
CA THR A 266 -2.10 -0.85 15.34
C THR A 266 -2.96 0.34 14.95
N PHE A 267 -2.34 1.44 14.52
CA PHE A 267 -3.05 2.62 14.01
C PHE A 267 -3.93 2.26 12.81
N LEU A 268 -3.38 1.53 11.83
CA LEU A 268 -4.12 1.05 10.66
C LEU A 268 -5.31 0.15 11.03
N LEU A 269 -5.16 -0.72 12.03
CA LEU A 269 -6.29 -1.55 12.50
C LEU A 269 -7.41 -0.73 13.13
N ILE A 270 -7.07 0.28 13.93
CA ILE A 270 -8.08 1.14 14.58
C ILE A 270 -8.78 2.00 13.54
N ILE A 271 -8.04 2.60 12.59
CA ILE A 271 -8.67 3.42 11.55
C ILE A 271 -9.51 2.56 10.62
N GLY A 272 -9.08 1.34 10.30
CA GLY A 272 -9.83 0.40 9.47
C GLY A 272 -11.25 0.12 9.98
N MET A 273 -11.52 0.24 11.29
CA MET A 273 -12.88 0.14 11.84
C MET A 273 -13.76 1.34 11.46
N VAL A 274 -13.18 2.54 11.43
CA VAL A 274 -13.89 3.79 11.09
C VAL A 274 -14.01 3.97 9.58
N GLU A 275 -13.00 3.53 8.82
CA GLU A 275 -12.98 3.63 7.35
C GLU A 275 -14.18 2.96 6.68
N GLN A 276 -14.66 1.84 7.24
CA GLN A 276 -15.83 1.14 6.72
C GLN A 276 -17.06 2.05 6.65
N ILE A 277 -17.24 2.95 7.61
CA ILE A 277 -18.36 3.90 7.63
C ILE A 277 -18.30 4.81 6.41
N PHE A 278 -17.12 5.36 6.10
CA PHE A 278 -16.92 6.22 4.93
C PHE A 278 -17.10 5.45 3.62
N ILE A 279 -16.55 4.23 3.53
CA ILE A 279 -16.66 3.39 2.34
C ILE A 279 -18.14 3.06 2.05
N TYR A 280 -18.89 2.59 3.05
CA TYR A 280 -20.31 2.29 2.89
C TYR A 280 -21.15 3.53 2.56
N PHE A 281 -20.84 4.67 3.17
CA PHE A 281 -21.49 5.93 2.84
C PHE A 281 -21.31 6.28 1.36
N ILE A 282 -20.07 6.24 0.86
CA ILE A 282 -19.77 6.56 -0.54
C ILE A 282 -20.42 5.57 -1.50
N TYR A 283 -20.44 4.28 -1.19
CA TYR A 283 -21.15 3.30 -2.02
C TYR A 283 -22.65 3.55 -2.06
N ARG A 284 -23.28 3.96 -0.96
CA ARG A 284 -24.70 4.31 -0.94
C ARG A 284 -24.99 5.55 -1.79
N VAL A 285 -24.16 6.59 -1.65
CA VAL A 285 -24.28 7.81 -2.47
C VAL A 285 -24.10 7.48 -3.96
N TYR A 286 -23.08 6.69 -4.28
CA TYR A 286 -22.81 6.24 -5.65
C TYR A 286 -23.95 5.39 -6.23
N TYR A 287 -24.51 4.48 -5.42
CA TYR A 287 -25.67 3.67 -5.80
C TYR A 287 -26.88 4.55 -6.10
N PHE A 288 -27.20 5.48 -5.20
CA PHE A 288 -28.31 6.42 -5.38
C PHE A 288 -28.14 7.25 -6.66
N GLN A 289 -26.95 7.77 -6.91
CA GLN A 289 -26.65 8.52 -8.12
C GLN A 289 -26.82 7.65 -9.38
N THR A 290 -26.28 6.43 -9.38
CA THR A 290 -26.21 5.57 -10.58
C THR A 290 -27.55 4.93 -10.93
N PHE A 291 -28.34 4.52 -9.92
CA PHE A 291 -29.57 3.75 -10.13
C PHE A 291 -30.84 4.57 -9.94
N VAL A 292 -30.77 5.77 -9.39
CA VAL A 292 -31.94 6.64 -9.20
C VAL A 292 -31.81 7.92 -10.01
N LEU A 293 -30.76 8.73 -9.76
CA LEU A 293 -30.67 10.07 -10.36
C LEU A 293 -30.33 10.06 -11.86
N ILE A 294 -29.34 9.26 -12.28
CA ILE A 294 -28.95 9.19 -13.70
C ILE A 294 -30.10 8.66 -14.58
N PRO A 295 -30.80 7.56 -14.23
CA PRO A 295 -31.95 7.11 -15.02
C PRO A 295 -33.07 8.14 -15.12
N GLN A 296 -33.28 8.96 -14.08
CA GLN A 296 -34.23 10.06 -14.14
C GLN A 296 -33.83 11.09 -15.20
N THR A 297 -32.54 11.41 -15.35
CA THR A 297 -32.08 12.33 -16.42
C THR A 297 -32.35 11.79 -17.83
N GLU A 298 -32.27 10.48 -18.02
CA GLU A 298 -32.51 9.83 -19.32
C GLU A 298 -34.00 9.69 -19.65
N SER A 299 -34.87 9.60 -18.63
CA SER A 299 -36.32 9.47 -18.81
C SER A 299 -36.99 10.72 -19.41
N TYR A 300 -36.42 11.90 -19.19
CA TYR A 300 -36.91 13.17 -19.72
C TYR A 300 -36.18 13.59 -20.99
N ALA A 301 -36.16 12.72 -22.03
CA ALA A 301 -35.36 12.82 -23.25
C ALA A 301 -35.12 14.22 -23.88
N ASN A 302 -36.00 15.21 -23.65
CA ASN A 302 -35.88 16.59 -24.17
C ASN A 302 -35.81 17.70 -23.11
N TYR A 303 -35.91 17.39 -21.81
CA TYR A 303 -35.86 18.39 -20.74
C TYR A 303 -35.01 17.89 -19.57
N ILE A 304 -33.83 18.46 -19.40
CA ILE A 304 -32.98 18.15 -18.26
C ILE A 304 -33.29 19.14 -17.14
N ASP A 305 -33.90 18.66 -16.06
CA ASP A 305 -34.17 19.48 -14.87
C ASP A 305 -32.83 19.99 -14.27
N PRO A 306 -32.60 21.32 -14.24
CA PRO A 306 -31.39 21.90 -13.65
C PRO A 306 -31.16 21.50 -12.20
N ASN A 307 -32.23 21.25 -11.42
CA ASN A 307 -32.11 20.81 -10.04
C ASN A 307 -31.54 19.39 -9.94
N LEU A 308 -31.89 18.52 -10.89
CA LEU A 308 -31.38 17.14 -10.93
C LEU A 308 -29.89 17.12 -11.28
N ILE A 309 -29.46 17.93 -12.26
CA ILE A 309 -28.03 18.12 -12.58
C ILE A 309 -27.27 18.66 -11.36
N LEU A 310 -27.83 19.67 -10.68
CA LEU A 310 -27.21 20.25 -9.49
C LEU A 310 -27.04 19.19 -8.38
N GLN A 311 -28.06 18.37 -8.13
CA GLN A 311 -27.98 17.27 -7.16
C GLN A 311 -26.86 16.28 -7.51
N ILE A 312 -26.79 15.86 -8.79
CA ILE A 312 -25.74 14.97 -9.28
C ILE A 312 -24.35 15.59 -9.08
N ASN A 313 -24.18 16.87 -9.40
CA ASN A 313 -22.91 17.58 -9.26
C ASN A 313 -22.50 17.76 -7.80
N VAL A 314 -23.45 18.08 -6.91
CA VAL A 314 -23.19 18.16 -5.47
C VAL A 314 -22.78 16.81 -4.91
N LEU A 315 -23.45 15.72 -5.30
CA LEU A 315 -23.10 14.37 -4.86
C LEU A 315 -21.72 13.95 -5.40
N ASN A 316 -21.41 14.27 -6.66
CA ASN A 316 -20.05 14.09 -7.22
C ASN A 316 -19.00 14.85 -6.41
N GLY A 317 -19.29 16.10 -6.03
CA GLY A 317 -18.40 16.91 -5.19
C GLY A 317 -18.18 16.29 -3.81
N ILE A 318 -19.24 15.79 -3.16
CA ILE A 318 -19.16 15.07 -1.88
C ILE A 318 -18.30 13.81 -2.03
N ILE A 319 -18.56 13.00 -3.07
CA ILE A 319 -17.80 11.79 -3.34
C ILE A 319 -16.32 12.13 -3.52
N ALA A 320 -16.01 13.09 -4.39
CA ALA A 320 -14.64 13.51 -4.66
C ALA A 320 -13.94 13.99 -3.39
N CYS A 321 -14.60 14.84 -2.60
CA CYS A 321 -14.05 15.38 -1.36
C CYS A 321 -13.71 14.29 -0.34
N VAL A 322 -14.64 13.36 -0.08
CA VAL A 322 -14.42 12.27 0.88
C VAL A 322 -13.34 11.31 0.39
N VAL A 323 -13.37 10.90 -0.89
CA VAL A 323 -12.37 9.98 -1.45
C VAL A 323 -10.98 10.60 -1.47
N LEU A 324 -10.85 11.87 -1.86
CA LEU A 324 -9.58 12.58 -1.84
C LEU A 324 -9.05 12.77 -0.42
N ALA A 325 -9.91 13.12 0.54
CA ALA A 325 -9.52 13.24 1.94
C ALA A 325 -9.04 11.89 2.51
N HIS A 326 -9.73 10.80 2.17
CA HIS A 326 -9.40 9.46 2.64
C HIS A 326 -8.10 8.95 2.03
N ILE A 327 -7.95 8.98 0.70
CA ILE A 327 -6.70 8.60 0.02
C ILE A 327 -5.55 9.50 0.47
N GLY A 328 -5.79 10.81 0.57
CA GLY A 328 -4.80 11.78 1.05
C GLY A 328 -4.33 11.47 2.47
N PHE A 329 -5.23 11.04 3.36
CA PHE A 329 -4.89 10.62 4.71
C PHE A 329 -4.02 9.34 4.73
N ILE A 330 -4.32 8.36 3.88
CA ILE A 330 -3.49 7.14 3.76
C ILE A 330 -2.11 7.45 3.19
N ILE A 331 -2.04 8.29 2.15
CA ILE A 331 -0.77 8.76 1.58
C ILE A 331 0.04 9.54 2.62
N PHE A 332 -0.62 10.36 3.43
CA PHE A 332 0.02 11.07 4.54
C PHE A 332 0.63 10.10 5.56
N GLY A 333 -0.13 9.09 6.00
CA GLY A 333 0.38 8.05 6.90
C GLY A 333 1.54 7.24 6.30
N LEU A 334 1.43 6.90 5.00
CA LEU A 334 2.47 6.22 4.23
C LEU A 334 3.78 7.02 4.19
N PHE A 335 3.73 8.31 3.87
CA PHE A 335 4.91 9.16 3.87
C PHE A 335 5.53 9.28 5.27
N HIS A 336 4.71 9.45 6.31
CA HIS A 336 5.19 9.45 7.68
C HIS A 336 5.91 8.14 8.05
N ALA A 337 5.34 6.99 7.67
CA ALA A 337 5.94 5.68 7.94
C ALA A 337 7.28 5.49 7.21
N ILE A 338 7.38 5.87 5.93
CA ILE A 338 8.63 5.80 5.16
C ILE A 338 9.69 6.77 5.68
N TRP A 339 9.30 7.93 6.20
CA TRP A 339 10.21 8.82 6.91
C TRP A 339 10.58 8.32 8.33
N GLY A 340 9.96 7.23 8.80
CA GLY A 340 10.15 6.70 10.15
C GLY A 340 9.62 7.63 11.23
N GLN A 341 8.61 8.44 10.87
CA GLN A 341 7.95 9.40 11.74
C GLN A 341 6.62 8.85 12.22
N TYR A 342 6.14 9.46 13.30
CA TYR A 342 4.81 9.26 13.82
C TYR A 342 4.03 10.57 13.63
N PHE A 343 2.72 10.51 13.62
CA PHE A 343 1.84 11.67 13.57
C PHE A 343 0.81 11.58 14.69
N TYR A 344 0.25 12.72 15.09
CA TYR A 344 -0.74 12.76 16.17
C TYR A 344 -2.12 13.07 15.61
N MET A 345 -3.00 12.07 15.68
CA MET A 345 -4.43 12.25 15.47
C MET A 345 -5.14 11.94 16.80
N PRO A 346 -5.86 12.91 17.39
CA PRO A 346 -6.60 12.69 18.63
C PRO A 346 -7.52 11.47 18.51
N PHE A 347 -7.83 10.84 19.64
CA PHE A 347 -8.57 9.57 19.73
C PHE A 347 -7.81 8.36 19.14
N PHE A 348 -7.42 8.38 17.86
CA PHE A 348 -6.75 7.24 17.22
C PHE A 348 -5.39 6.93 17.86
N VAL A 349 -4.59 7.97 18.11
CA VAL A 349 -3.26 7.77 18.70
C VAL A 349 -3.36 7.36 20.17
N GLU A 350 -4.28 7.92 20.96
CA GLU A 350 -4.46 7.52 22.36
C GLU A 350 -4.88 6.04 22.47
N ASN A 351 -5.79 5.58 21.60
CA ASN A 351 -6.16 4.16 21.54
C ASN A 351 -4.99 3.29 21.06
N THR A 352 -4.24 3.75 20.05
CA THR A 352 -3.04 3.06 19.55
C THR A 352 -2.02 2.85 20.67
N GLU A 353 -1.72 3.90 21.44
CA GLU A 353 -0.78 3.88 22.57
C GLU A 353 -1.26 2.96 23.71
N LEU A 354 -2.56 2.94 23.99
CA LEU A 354 -3.16 2.03 24.98
C LEU A 354 -2.90 0.57 24.62
N HIS A 355 -2.96 0.22 23.33
CA HIS A 355 -2.72 -1.14 22.85
C HIS A 355 -1.24 -1.52 22.78
N ILE A 356 -0.35 -0.63 22.33
CA ILE A 356 1.06 -1.00 22.12
C ILE A 356 1.95 -0.78 23.36
N GLY A 357 1.49 0.07 24.30
CA GLY A 357 2.24 0.51 25.46
C GLY A 357 3.31 1.57 25.13
N PRO A 358 3.96 2.16 26.14
CA PRO A 358 4.90 3.26 25.92
C PRO A 358 6.15 2.83 25.15
N ARG A 359 6.71 3.78 24.41
CA ARG A 359 7.93 3.59 23.63
C ARG A 359 9.15 3.38 24.55
N PRO A 360 10.02 2.38 24.29
CA PRO A 360 11.18 2.13 25.14
C PRO A 360 12.20 3.28 25.05
N LYS A 361 12.55 3.85 26.22
CA LYS A 361 13.50 4.97 26.36
C LYS A 361 14.93 4.61 25.95
N ASN A 362 15.35 3.36 26.19
CA ASN A 362 16.74 2.92 26.05
C ASN A 362 17.06 2.29 24.67
N SER A 363 16.10 2.22 23.75
CA SER A 363 16.33 1.60 22.45
C SER A 363 16.99 2.59 21.50
N LEU A 364 18.17 2.22 20.96
CA LEU A 364 18.91 2.98 19.94
C LEU A 364 18.05 3.23 18.68
N TYR A 365 17.17 2.28 18.36
CA TYR A 365 16.26 2.31 17.20
C TYR A 365 15.01 3.18 17.44
N SER A 366 14.87 3.71 18.65
CA SER A 366 13.71 4.42 19.17
C SER A 366 14.10 5.85 19.57
N GLY A 367 14.98 6.02 20.55
CA GLY A 367 15.61 7.30 20.88
C GLY A 367 14.71 8.52 21.09
N GLY A 368 13.67 8.56 21.93
CA GLY A 368 13.22 7.72 23.04
C GLY A 368 11.69 7.81 23.11
N GLN A 369 11.04 8.45 24.09
CA GLN A 369 9.57 8.65 24.06
C GLN A 369 9.11 9.56 22.91
N THR A 370 7.89 9.35 22.41
CA THR A 370 7.24 10.30 21.47
C THR A 370 6.82 11.57 22.22
N SER A 371 6.71 12.69 21.52
CA SER A 371 6.42 13.99 22.14
C SER A 371 5.07 14.04 22.88
N TRP A 372 4.09 13.20 22.50
CA TRP A 372 2.78 13.09 23.19
C TRP A 372 2.78 12.08 24.35
N GLN A 373 3.83 11.28 24.50
CA GLN A 373 4.03 10.43 25.68
C GLN A 373 4.68 11.20 26.84
N ASP A 374 5.22 12.39 26.60
CA ASP A 374 5.74 13.26 27.65
C ASP A 374 4.56 13.85 28.46
N PRO A 375 4.49 13.60 29.79
CA PRO A 375 3.42 14.13 30.64
C PRO A 375 3.19 15.63 30.49
N ASN A 376 4.29 16.40 30.37
CA ASN A 376 4.23 17.86 30.30
C ASN A 376 3.63 18.35 28.98
N GLU A 377 3.96 17.71 27.86
CA GLU A 377 3.39 18.06 26.54
C GLU A 377 1.96 17.50 26.39
N LYS A 378 1.64 16.39 27.05
CA LYS A 378 0.28 15.85 27.10
C LYS A 378 -0.67 16.81 27.81
N GLU A 379 -0.28 17.32 28.98
CA GLU A 379 -1.06 18.30 29.73
C GLU A 379 -1.25 19.61 28.94
N LYS A 380 -0.20 20.10 28.27
CA LYS A 380 -0.30 21.28 27.40
C LYS A 380 -1.26 21.07 26.23
N ASN A 381 -1.30 19.88 25.63
CA ASN A 381 -2.24 19.61 24.54
C ASN A 381 -3.70 19.50 25.00
N LEU A 382 -3.95 18.93 26.18
CA LEU A 382 -5.29 18.89 26.76
C LEU A 382 -5.85 20.31 27.01
N LYS A 383 -4.98 21.26 27.30
CA LYS A 383 -5.33 22.68 27.52
C LYS A 383 -5.48 23.50 26.22
N ARG A 384 -5.21 22.92 25.04
CA ARG A 384 -5.33 23.63 23.75
C ARG A 384 -6.71 23.43 23.14
N PHE A 385 -7.24 24.49 22.50
CA PHE A 385 -8.47 24.40 21.71
C PHE A 385 -8.31 23.48 20.48
N LEU A 386 -7.15 23.55 19.82
CA LEU A 386 -6.77 22.61 18.75
C LEU A 386 -5.51 21.83 19.16
N PRO A 387 -5.58 20.50 19.22
CA PRO A 387 -4.43 19.68 19.60
C PRO A 387 -3.34 19.78 18.53
N LYS A 388 -2.07 19.76 18.96
CA LYS A 388 -0.94 19.80 18.05
C LYS A 388 -0.83 18.46 17.32
N LEU A 389 -1.09 18.47 16.01
CA LEU A 389 -1.10 17.27 15.17
C LEU A 389 0.30 16.79 14.76
N TRP A 390 1.29 17.70 14.77
CA TRP A 390 2.65 17.39 14.34
C TRP A 390 3.71 17.95 15.29
N TYR A 391 4.66 17.10 15.68
CA TYR A 391 5.72 17.41 16.64
C TYR A 391 7.11 17.55 16.03
N GLY A 392 7.18 17.74 14.70
CA GLY A 392 8.42 17.94 13.97
C GLY A 392 9.05 16.63 13.47
N TRP A 393 10.17 16.79 12.76
CA TRP A 393 10.89 15.69 12.14
C TRP A 393 11.65 14.86 13.18
N PHE A 394 11.65 13.53 13.04
CA PHE A 394 12.36 12.57 13.90
C PHE A 394 11.89 12.47 15.36
N GLY A 395 10.70 12.97 15.71
CA GLY A 395 10.02 12.65 16.96
C GLY A 395 10.77 13.06 18.24
N ARG A 396 11.69 14.03 18.16
CA ARG A 396 12.29 14.63 19.36
C ARG A 396 11.45 15.83 19.78
N GLY A 397 10.99 15.81 21.02
CA GLY A 397 10.25 16.90 21.63
C GLY A 397 10.94 18.26 21.49
N THR A 398 10.15 19.31 21.67
CA THR A 398 10.46 20.75 21.52
C THR A 398 11.68 21.24 22.31
N ASN A 399 12.23 20.44 23.22
CA ASN A 399 13.33 20.82 24.11
C ASN A 399 14.73 20.67 23.50
N GLY A 400 14.87 20.10 22.30
CA GLY A 400 16.15 19.93 21.62
C GLY A 400 16.21 20.67 20.28
N ARG A 401 16.31 22.01 20.28
CA ARG A 401 16.54 22.78 19.05
C ARG A 401 17.75 22.22 18.30
N TRP A 402 17.54 21.79 17.08
CA TRP A 402 18.58 21.19 16.25
C TRP A 402 19.64 22.26 15.92
N LYS A 403 20.90 22.10 16.36
CA LYS A 403 22.00 22.98 15.91
C LYS A 403 22.10 23.02 14.37
N LEU A 404 21.66 21.95 13.70
CA LEU A 404 21.58 21.85 12.24
C LEU A 404 20.33 22.56 11.66
N GLU A 405 19.17 22.62 12.34
CA GLU A 405 18.04 23.49 11.93
C GLU A 405 18.44 24.96 11.97
N ASN A 406 19.25 25.35 12.96
CA ASN A 406 19.82 26.69 13.00
C ASN A 406 20.83 26.93 11.87
N ARG A 407 21.49 25.90 11.31
CA ARG A 407 22.38 26.04 10.14
C ARG A 407 21.60 26.02 8.83
N LEU A 408 20.74 25.03 8.61
CA LEU A 408 19.86 24.92 7.44
C LEU A 408 18.87 26.08 7.36
N GLY A 409 18.26 26.49 8.46
CA GLY A 409 17.42 27.68 8.53
C GLY A 409 18.18 28.98 8.26
N ARG A 410 19.47 29.06 8.63
CA ARG A 410 20.34 30.17 8.22
C ARG A 410 20.69 30.12 6.73
N VAL A 411 20.95 28.93 6.18
CA VAL A 411 21.22 28.72 4.75
C VAL A 411 19.96 29.05 3.92
N MET A 412 18.79 28.54 4.30
CA MET A 412 17.51 28.88 3.67
C MET A 412 17.17 30.36 3.81
N LYS A 413 17.39 30.99 4.97
CA LYS A 413 17.21 32.45 5.10
C LYS A 413 18.17 33.23 4.21
N LYS A 414 19.41 32.79 4.05
CA LYS A 414 20.37 33.40 3.10
C LYS A 414 19.93 33.19 1.65
N PHE A 415 19.44 32.00 1.31
CA PHE A 415 18.93 31.67 -0.01
C PHE A 415 17.66 32.47 -0.36
N MET A 416 16.67 32.53 0.54
CA MET A 416 15.48 33.37 0.39
C MET A 416 15.81 34.87 0.34
N LYS A 417 16.81 35.35 1.09
CA LYS A 417 17.28 36.74 0.96
C LYS A 417 17.95 37.01 -0.40
N ARG A 418 18.64 36.03 -0.98
CA ARG A 418 19.22 36.13 -2.33
C ARG A 418 18.13 36.12 -3.41
N LEU A 419 17.17 35.20 -3.32
CA LEU A 419 15.99 35.17 -4.20
C LEU A 419 15.20 36.47 -4.12
N LYS A 420 14.88 36.95 -2.90
CA LYS A 420 14.14 38.20 -2.71
C LYS A 420 14.89 39.44 -3.22
N LYS A 421 16.23 39.39 -3.31
CA LYS A 421 17.03 40.44 -3.96
C LYS A 421 16.99 40.34 -5.49
N GLN A 422 16.94 39.13 -6.06
CA GLN A 422 16.78 38.93 -7.50
C GLN A 422 15.39 39.32 -8.01
N PHE A 423 14.35 39.23 -7.19
CA PHE A 423 12.98 39.67 -7.53
C PHE A 423 12.70 41.16 -7.22
N LYS A 424 13.70 41.91 -6.74
CA LYS A 424 13.57 43.35 -6.43
C LYS A 424 14.35 44.25 -7.41
N ASN A 425 15.05 43.64 -8.35
CA ASN A 425 15.46 44.22 -9.62
C ASN A 425 14.53 43.66 -10.70
#